data_AF-A0A969GJU1-F1
#
_entry.id   AF-A0A969GJU1-F1
#
_cell.length_a   1.000
_cell.length_b   1.000
_cell.length_c   1.000
_cell.angle_alpha   90.00
_cell.angle_beta   90.00
_cell.angle_gamma   90.00
#
_symmetry.space_group_name_H-M   'P 1'
#
loop_
_entity.id
_entity.type
_entity.pdbx_description
1 polymer ?
#
loop_
_entity_poly.entity_id
_entity_poly.type
_entity_poly.pdbx_seq_one_letter_code
_entity_poly.pdbx_strand_id
1 'polypeptide(L)'
;MLDTRIEPETFWSRARRLFRERVTDDQLHDDRLRLAARIMLGWEHEAEIAALVKRLRSWAPRLLDGDALIGFYVDGMLRPLLSSGRTGQGWELLPEISNALIAGGGDKHSTRVNQVARLLASQIEAAQPPHSEPPVRGDGSSSDQSSVDSSEGEIEAGDDWAQEFARKEEHQTRELVRSFLEQLWRADAAKGLWQTVHSIEGSLPLLLALDGAEALVTIAQAVDREGADWLPQ
;
A
#
# COMPACT_ATOMS: atom_id res chain seq x y z
N MET A 1 7.34 70.98 -8.61
CA MET A 1 8.34 69.98 -8.20
C MET A 1 7.63 68.90 -7.43
N LEU A 2 7.40 67.75 -8.06
CA LEU A 2 6.71 66.59 -7.52
C LEU A 2 7.72 65.76 -6.72
N ASP A 3 7.54 65.69 -5.41
CA ASP A 3 8.36 64.86 -4.53
C ASP A 3 7.62 63.53 -4.31
N THR A 4 7.75 62.63 -5.27
CA THR A 4 7.30 61.23 -5.14
C THR A 4 8.28 60.49 -4.25
N ARG A 5 7.93 60.35 -2.98
CA ARG A 5 8.63 59.43 -2.06
C ARG A 5 8.42 58.01 -2.57
N ILE A 6 9.47 57.45 -3.17
CA ILE A 6 9.57 56.02 -3.48
C ILE A 6 9.76 55.31 -2.15
N GLU A 7 8.71 54.67 -1.64
CA GLU A 7 8.84 53.76 -0.49
C GLU A 7 9.70 52.56 -0.91
N PRO A 8 10.72 52.17 -0.13
CA PRO A 8 11.50 50.99 -0.44
C PRO A 8 10.62 49.74 -0.26
N GLU A 9 10.48 48.96 -1.34
CA GLU A 9 9.78 47.67 -1.32
C GLU A 9 10.29 46.80 -0.17
N THR A 10 9.46 46.67 0.84
CA THR A 10 9.82 46.05 2.10
C THR A 10 10.00 44.55 1.87
N PHE A 11 11.00 43.95 2.52
CA PHE A 11 11.27 42.51 2.53
C PHE A 11 10.01 41.66 2.79
N TRP A 12 9.07 42.18 3.60
CA TRP A 12 7.76 41.57 3.86
C TRP A 12 6.85 41.45 2.63
N SER A 13 6.96 42.34 1.63
CA SER A 13 6.23 42.26 0.37
C SER A 13 6.74 41.10 -0.50
N ARG A 14 8.04 40.80 -0.45
CA ARG A 14 8.66 39.64 -1.12
C ARG A 14 8.39 38.34 -0.37
N ALA A 15 8.48 38.36 0.97
CA ALA A 15 8.15 37.22 1.81
C ALA A 15 6.67 36.83 1.65
N ARG A 16 5.76 37.81 1.57
CA ARG A 16 4.34 37.56 1.30
C ARG A 16 4.07 37.10 -0.14
N ARG A 17 4.96 37.36 -1.09
CA ARG A 17 4.87 36.82 -2.46
C ARG A 17 5.32 35.34 -2.52
N LEU A 18 6.32 34.95 -1.71
CA LEU A 18 6.75 33.56 -1.54
C LEU A 18 5.79 32.72 -0.70
N PHE A 19 5.17 33.29 0.34
CA PHE A 19 4.12 32.61 1.14
C PHE A 19 2.76 32.53 0.45
N ARG A 20 2.61 33.16 -0.73
CA ARG A 20 1.39 33.15 -1.56
C ARG A 20 1.62 32.41 -2.89
N GLU A 21 2.70 31.66 -3.01
CA GLU A 21 2.75 30.53 -3.94
C GLU A 21 1.89 29.44 -3.30
N ARG A 22 0.58 29.52 -3.56
CA ARG A 22 -0.30 28.35 -3.40
C ARG A 22 0.39 27.25 -4.20
N VAL A 23 0.77 26.15 -3.56
CA VAL A 23 1.17 24.95 -4.30
C VAL A 23 0.02 24.66 -5.26
N THR A 24 0.27 24.88 -6.54
CA THR A 24 -0.72 24.67 -7.60
C THR A 24 -0.79 23.19 -7.90
N ASP A 25 -1.89 22.76 -8.51
CA ASP A 25 -2.03 21.39 -9.03
C ASP A 25 -0.84 21.01 -9.94
N ASP A 26 -0.34 21.98 -10.73
CA ASP A 26 0.88 21.81 -11.54
C ASP A 26 2.12 21.45 -10.71
N GLN A 27 2.31 22.11 -9.56
CA GLN A 27 3.44 21.85 -8.68
C GLN A 27 3.34 20.46 -8.03
N LEU A 28 2.11 20.02 -7.71
CA LEU A 28 1.84 18.68 -7.21
C LEU A 28 2.12 17.63 -8.29
N HIS A 29 1.70 17.90 -9.54
CA HIS A 29 1.97 17.04 -10.68
C HIS A 29 3.47 16.94 -10.99
N ASP A 30 4.19 18.06 -10.97
CA ASP A 30 5.63 18.12 -11.18
C ASP A 30 6.40 17.37 -10.10
N ASP A 31 6.03 17.53 -8.83
CA ASP A 31 6.67 16.80 -7.72
C ASP A 31 6.39 15.29 -7.83
N ARG A 32 5.23 14.88 -8.34
CA ARG A 32 4.91 13.48 -8.68
C ARG A 32 5.78 12.95 -9.82
N LEU A 33 5.93 13.73 -10.90
CA LEU A 33 6.80 13.35 -12.02
C LEU A 33 8.27 13.24 -11.58
N ARG A 34 8.72 14.15 -10.70
CA ARG A 34 10.06 14.08 -10.10
C ARG A 34 10.23 12.83 -9.26
N LEU A 35 9.23 12.44 -8.46
CA LEU A 35 9.27 11.18 -7.71
C LEU A 35 9.42 9.99 -8.67
N ALA A 36 8.55 9.90 -9.69
CA ALA A 36 8.60 8.81 -10.66
C ALA A 36 9.93 8.75 -11.43
N ALA A 37 10.43 9.90 -11.90
CA ALA A 37 11.70 9.98 -12.60
C ALA A 37 12.87 9.53 -11.71
N ARG A 38 12.90 9.95 -10.44
CA ARG A 38 13.95 9.56 -9.48
C ARG A 38 13.92 8.07 -9.18
N ILE A 39 12.73 7.49 -9.05
CA ILE A 39 12.55 6.06 -8.86
C ILE A 39 13.03 5.29 -10.09
N MET A 40 12.63 5.70 -11.30
CA MET A 40 13.05 5.06 -12.55
C MET A 40 14.56 5.15 -12.79
N LEU A 41 15.19 6.26 -12.39
CA LEU A 41 16.63 6.47 -12.49
C LEU A 41 17.43 5.74 -11.40
N GLY A 42 16.76 5.01 -10.50
CA GLY A 42 17.43 4.24 -9.45
C GLY A 42 18.20 5.13 -8.45
N TRP A 43 17.70 6.35 -8.19
CA TRP A 43 18.39 7.24 -7.27
C TRP A 43 18.48 6.66 -5.85
N GLU A 44 19.70 6.62 -5.32
CA GLU A 44 20.02 6.06 -3.99
C GLU A 44 19.74 7.03 -2.83
N HIS A 45 19.50 8.32 -3.11
CA HIS A 45 19.28 9.34 -2.07
C HIS A 45 17.90 9.23 -1.42
N GLU A 46 17.75 8.28 -0.49
CA GLU A 46 16.49 7.97 0.18
C GLU A 46 15.91 9.17 0.94
N ALA A 47 16.76 10.01 1.53
CA ALA A 47 16.34 11.20 2.27
C ALA A 47 15.61 12.21 1.37
N GLU A 48 16.02 12.35 0.11
CA GLU A 48 15.34 13.25 -0.83
C GLU A 48 14.01 12.68 -1.32
N ILE A 49 13.95 11.37 -1.56
CA ILE A 49 12.72 10.67 -1.91
C ILE A 49 11.73 10.78 -0.75
N ALA A 50 12.17 10.53 0.49
CA ALA A 50 11.36 10.69 1.68
C ALA A 50 10.86 12.13 1.87
N ALA A 51 11.71 13.14 1.59
CA ALA A 51 11.31 14.54 1.65
C ALA A 51 10.25 14.89 0.58
N LEU A 52 10.38 14.36 -0.64
CA LEU A 52 9.38 14.50 -1.69
C LEU A 52 8.06 13.82 -1.32
N VAL A 53 8.11 12.56 -0.86
CA VAL A 53 6.94 11.80 -0.40
C VAL A 53 6.23 12.57 0.73
N LYS A 54 6.96 13.08 1.72
CA LYS A 54 6.40 13.89 2.81
C LYS A 54 5.71 15.15 2.30
N ARG A 55 6.32 15.84 1.32
CA ARG A 55 5.72 17.02 0.69
C ARG A 55 4.42 16.67 -0.03
N LEU A 56 4.44 15.62 -0.85
CA LEU A 56 3.26 15.14 -1.57
C LEU A 56 2.14 14.74 -0.60
N ARG A 57 2.46 14.00 0.47
CA ARG A 57 1.50 13.65 1.55
C ARG A 57 0.84 14.88 2.17
N SER A 58 1.61 15.96 2.39
CA SER A 58 1.07 17.17 3.03
C SER A 58 0.16 18.01 2.12
N TRP A 59 0.36 17.96 0.80
CA TRP A 59 -0.34 18.84 -0.16
C TRP A 59 -1.43 18.13 -0.95
N ALA A 60 -1.28 16.85 -1.26
CA ALA A 60 -2.28 16.07 -1.98
C ALA A 60 -3.69 16.16 -1.36
N PRO A 61 -3.90 15.94 -0.05
CA PRO A 61 -5.25 16.00 0.54
C PRO A 61 -5.81 17.42 0.69
N ARG A 62 -5.01 18.45 0.38
CA ARG A 62 -5.45 19.85 0.43
C ARG A 62 -5.88 20.36 -0.95
N LEU A 63 -5.49 19.66 -2.01
CA LEU A 63 -5.69 20.05 -3.40
C LEU A 63 -6.59 19.06 -4.15
N LEU A 64 -6.56 17.79 -3.76
CA LEU A 64 -7.33 16.72 -4.34
C LEU A 64 -8.29 16.16 -3.29
N ASP A 65 -9.49 15.84 -3.72
CA ASP A 65 -10.51 15.20 -2.90
C ASP A 65 -10.97 13.88 -3.51
N GLY A 66 -11.43 12.98 -2.64
CA GLY A 66 -12.10 11.72 -2.96
C GLY A 66 -11.44 10.97 -4.12
N ASP A 67 -12.07 11.09 -5.29
CA ASP A 67 -11.74 10.25 -6.42
C ASP A 67 -10.31 10.45 -6.94
N ALA A 68 -9.90 11.71 -7.07
CA ALA A 68 -8.58 12.09 -7.58
C ALA A 68 -7.47 11.82 -6.55
N LEU A 69 -7.77 11.99 -5.26
CA LEU A 69 -6.81 11.80 -4.18
C LEU A 69 -6.35 10.33 -4.08
N ILE A 70 -7.28 9.38 -4.14
CA ILE A 70 -6.92 7.95 -4.09
C ILE A 70 -6.14 7.57 -5.35
N GLY A 71 -6.56 7.99 -6.56
CA GLY A 71 -5.81 7.72 -7.79
C GLY A 71 -4.39 8.29 -7.72
N PHE A 72 -4.23 9.48 -7.14
CA PHE A 72 -2.94 10.10 -6.89
C PHE A 72 -2.08 9.26 -5.93
N TYR A 73 -2.62 8.83 -4.79
CA TYR A 73 -1.86 7.99 -3.86
C TYR A 73 -1.52 6.63 -4.47
N VAL A 74 -2.46 6.00 -5.16
CA VAL A 74 -2.30 4.64 -5.66
C VAL A 74 -1.37 4.58 -6.87
N ASP A 75 -1.67 5.34 -7.91
CA ASP A 75 -0.92 5.30 -9.17
C ASP A 75 0.30 6.23 -9.15
N GLY A 76 0.22 7.33 -8.38
CA GLY A 76 1.27 8.34 -8.31
C GLY A 76 2.34 8.10 -7.26
N MET A 77 2.04 7.36 -6.19
CA MET A 77 2.98 7.17 -5.07
C MET A 77 3.18 5.69 -4.74
N LEU A 78 2.10 4.99 -4.39
CA LEU A 78 2.15 3.62 -3.89
C LEU A 78 2.74 2.67 -4.92
N ARG A 79 2.21 2.63 -6.15
CA ARG A 79 2.72 1.75 -7.21
C ARG A 79 4.22 2.00 -7.51
N PRO A 80 4.68 3.24 -7.77
CA PRO A 80 6.10 3.52 -7.97
C PRO A 80 6.99 3.10 -6.80
N LEU A 81 6.58 3.40 -5.56
CA LEU A 81 7.37 3.07 -4.36
C LEU A 81 7.51 1.55 -4.20
N LEU A 82 6.41 0.82 -4.33
CA LEU A 82 6.40 -0.64 -4.24
C LEU A 82 7.20 -1.29 -5.37
N SER A 83 7.04 -0.85 -6.62
CA SER A 83 7.82 -1.38 -7.75
C SER A 83 9.32 -1.12 -7.65
N SER A 84 9.73 -0.14 -6.84
CA SER A 84 11.13 0.20 -6.60
C SER A 84 11.78 -0.53 -5.41
N GLY A 85 11.04 -1.42 -4.75
CA GLY A 85 11.50 -2.11 -3.53
C GLY A 85 11.49 -1.23 -2.27
N ARG A 86 10.95 0.00 -2.34
CA ARG A 86 10.85 0.94 -1.21
C ARG A 86 9.58 0.68 -0.40
N THR A 87 9.41 -0.57 0.03
CA THR A 87 8.20 -1.09 0.69
C THR A 87 7.86 -0.32 1.96
N GLY A 88 8.85 0.00 2.80
CA GLY A 88 8.64 0.78 4.04
C GLY A 88 7.92 2.12 3.82
N GLN A 89 8.33 2.89 2.80
CA GLN A 89 7.68 4.17 2.46
C GLN A 89 6.29 3.97 1.85
N GLY A 90 6.07 2.86 1.15
CA GLY A 90 4.74 2.48 0.66
C GLY A 90 3.78 2.14 1.80
N TRP A 91 4.24 1.39 2.80
CA TRP A 91 3.44 1.01 3.96
C TRP A 91 3.05 2.21 4.82
N GLU A 92 3.91 3.22 4.93
CA GLU A 92 3.60 4.46 5.63
C GLU A 92 2.44 5.26 5.01
N LEU A 93 2.06 5.00 3.75
CA LEU A 93 0.94 5.65 3.07
C LEU A 93 -0.40 4.95 3.33
N LEU A 94 -0.40 3.74 3.89
CA LEU A 94 -1.64 2.98 4.12
C LEU A 94 -2.67 3.73 4.97
N PRO A 95 -2.30 4.45 6.05
CA PRO A 95 -3.28 5.20 6.84
C PRO A 95 -3.94 6.32 6.03
N GLU A 96 -3.18 7.06 5.21
CA GLU A 96 -3.76 8.09 4.34
C GLU A 96 -4.65 7.52 3.25
N ILE A 97 -4.25 6.39 2.65
CA ILE A 97 -5.07 5.70 1.65
C ILE A 97 -6.37 5.19 2.28
N SER A 98 -6.30 4.61 3.48
CA SER A 98 -7.48 4.18 4.23
C SER A 98 -8.40 5.36 4.51
N ASN A 99 -7.87 6.46 5.03
CA ASN A 99 -8.68 7.66 5.28
C ASN A 99 -9.31 8.22 4.01
N ALA A 100 -8.60 8.20 2.87
CA ALA A 100 -9.15 8.65 1.60
C ALA A 100 -10.25 7.71 1.07
N LEU A 101 -10.08 6.38 1.21
CA LEU A 101 -11.11 5.39 0.88
C LEU A 101 -12.33 5.52 1.80
N ILE A 102 -12.12 5.75 3.10
CA ILE A 102 -13.17 6.00 4.09
C ILE A 102 -13.88 7.33 3.82
N ALA A 103 -13.23 8.34 3.27
CA ALA A 103 -13.92 9.55 2.83
C ALA A 103 -14.77 9.29 1.56
N GLY A 104 -14.41 8.27 0.77
CA GLY A 104 -15.17 7.81 -0.39
C GLY A 104 -16.42 7.00 -0.03
N GLY A 105 -17.35 6.94 -0.98
CA GLY A 105 -18.57 6.12 -0.89
C GLY A 105 -19.23 5.92 -2.25
N GLY A 106 -20.20 5.00 -2.29
CA GLY A 106 -20.98 4.69 -3.50
C GLY A 106 -20.30 3.68 -4.43
N ASP A 107 -20.86 3.52 -5.65
CA ASP A 107 -20.50 2.44 -6.59
C ASP A 107 -19.02 2.37 -6.98
N LYS A 108 -18.30 3.49 -6.88
CA LYS A 108 -16.87 3.56 -7.19
C LYS A 108 -15.98 3.07 -6.04
N HIS A 109 -16.54 2.92 -4.84
CA HIS A 109 -15.82 2.51 -3.64
C HIS A 109 -15.21 1.11 -3.81
N SER A 110 -16.03 0.12 -4.20
CA SER A 110 -15.57 -1.26 -4.41
C SER A 110 -14.42 -1.33 -5.42
N THR A 111 -14.53 -0.59 -6.52
CA THR A 111 -13.49 -0.53 -7.57
C THR A 111 -12.17 0.01 -7.02
N ARG A 112 -12.22 1.03 -6.16
CA ARG A 112 -11.04 1.66 -5.55
C ARG A 112 -10.40 0.79 -4.50
N VAL A 113 -11.22 0.21 -3.62
CA VAL A 113 -10.76 -0.78 -2.66
C VAL A 113 -10.12 -1.94 -3.41
N ASN A 114 -10.70 -2.39 -4.53
CA ASN A 114 -10.12 -3.44 -5.37
C ASN A 114 -8.76 -3.06 -5.99
N GLN A 115 -8.62 -1.83 -6.50
CA GLN A 115 -7.36 -1.35 -7.05
C GLN A 115 -6.25 -1.36 -5.99
N VAL A 116 -6.54 -0.87 -4.79
CA VAL A 116 -5.59 -0.90 -3.66
C VAL A 116 -5.31 -2.34 -3.24
N ALA A 117 -6.36 -3.14 -3.04
CA ALA A 117 -6.27 -4.53 -2.62
C ALA A 117 -5.40 -5.37 -3.56
N ARG A 118 -5.56 -5.23 -4.88
CA ARG A 118 -4.72 -5.93 -5.86
C ARG A 118 -3.26 -5.53 -5.80
N LEU A 119 -2.97 -4.24 -5.58
CA LEU A 119 -1.59 -3.78 -5.46
C LEU A 119 -0.94 -4.35 -4.19
N LEU A 120 -1.63 -4.28 -3.05
CA LEU A 120 -1.11 -4.85 -1.80
C LEU A 120 -0.98 -6.37 -1.87
N ALA A 121 -1.96 -7.06 -2.47
CA ALA A 121 -1.92 -8.51 -2.71
C ALA A 121 -0.68 -8.90 -3.52
N SER A 122 -0.40 -8.18 -4.62
CA SER A 122 0.77 -8.44 -5.46
C SER A 122 2.10 -8.29 -4.71
N GLN A 123 2.17 -7.42 -3.68
CA GLN A 123 3.36 -7.28 -2.86
C GLN A 123 3.50 -8.41 -1.83
N ILE A 124 2.39 -8.86 -1.25
CA ILE A 124 2.39 -9.99 -0.31
C ILE A 124 2.78 -11.27 -1.07
N GLU A 125 2.23 -11.50 -2.25
CA GLU A 125 2.58 -12.63 -3.11
C GLU A 125 4.05 -12.56 -3.57
N ALA A 126 4.55 -11.37 -3.91
CA ALA A 126 5.96 -11.19 -4.28
C ALA A 126 6.93 -11.37 -3.09
N ALA A 127 6.48 -11.11 -1.87
CA ALA A 127 7.25 -11.31 -0.64
C ALA A 127 7.20 -12.76 -0.14
N GLN A 128 6.22 -13.56 -0.57
CA GLN A 128 6.17 -14.98 -0.28
C GLN A 128 7.27 -15.72 -1.06
N PRO A 129 8.13 -16.51 -0.40
CA PRO A 129 9.01 -17.43 -1.12
C PRO A 129 8.14 -18.37 -1.98
N PRO A 130 8.63 -18.86 -3.14
CA PRO A 130 7.89 -19.79 -3.97
C PRO A 130 7.54 -21.00 -3.11
N HIS A 131 6.27 -21.09 -2.70
CA HIS A 131 5.76 -22.29 -2.07
C HIS A 131 6.02 -23.43 -3.05
N SER A 132 6.83 -24.37 -2.59
CA SER A 132 7.13 -25.61 -3.27
C SER A 132 5.85 -26.14 -3.89
N GLU A 133 5.88 -26.33 -5.21
CA GLU A 133 4.86 -27.09 -5.92
C GLU A 133 4.53 -28.35 -5.10
N PRO A 134 3.25 -28.70 -4.92
CA PRO A 134 2.92 -29.96 -4.28
C PRO A 134 3.67 -31.08 -5.02
N PRO A 135 4.28 -32.05 -4.31
CA PRO A 135 4.96 -33.13 -4.98
C PRO A 135 3.96 -33.77 -5.93
N VAL A 136 4.21 -33.60 -7.24
CA VAL A 136 3.54 -34.36 -8.27
C VAL A 136 3.69 -35.80 -7.82
N ARG A 137 2.55 -36.42 -7.48
CA ARG A 137 2.46 -37.80 -7.03
C ARG A 137 2.78 -38.68 -8.24
N GLY A 138 4.06 -38.72 -8.58
CA GLY A 138 4.67 -39.60 -9.56
C GLY A 138 4.77 -40.97 -8.92
N ASP A 139 3.75 -41.77 -9.20
CA ASP A 139 3.79 -43.21 -9.03
C ASP A 139 4.92 -43.79 -9.89
N GLY A 140 5.76 -44.66 -9.31
CA GLY A 140 6.65 -45.53 -10.09
C GLY A 140 8.15 -45.55 -9.74
N SER A 141 8.49 -46.42 -8.79
CA SER A 141 9.53 -47.46 -8.93
C SER A 141 11.05 -47.11 -8.92
N SER A 142 11.65 -47.48 -7.79
CA SER A 142 12.85 -48.34 -7.64
C SER A 142 14.28 -47.81 -7.88
N SER A 143 15.12 -48.16 -6.88
CA SER A 143 16.57 -48.39 -6.90
C SER A 143 17.49 -47.16 -6.87
N ASP A 144 18.15 -46.88 -5.74
CA ASP A 144 19.39 -47.53 -5.29
C ASP A 144 20.01 -46.73 -4.13
N GLN A 145 20.35 -47.45 -3.05
CA GLN A 145 21.12 -46.93 -1.93
C GLN A 145 22.60 -47.27 -2.14
N SER A 146 23.48 -46.26 -2.13
CA SER A 146 24.86 -46.34 -1.62
C SER A 146 25.53 -44.97 -1.82
N SER A 147 25.68 -44.13 -0.80
CA SER A 147 26.78 -44.05 0.18
C SER A 147 27.78 -42.94 -0.16
N VAL A 148 28.31 -42.31 0.90
CA VAL A 148 29.49 -41.42 0.96
C VAL A 148 29.17 -39.96 0.57
N ASP A 149 29.49 -38.90 1.32
CA ASP A 149 30.43 -38.70 2.42
C ASP A 149 29.92 -37.57 3.33
N SER A 150 30.16 -37.70 4.63
CA SER A 150 29.96 -36.63 5.60
C SER A 150 31.27 -35.86 5.73
N SER A 151 31.28 -34.57 5.38
CA SER A 151 32.28 -33.60 5.89
C SER A 151 31.80 -32.16 5.67
N GLU A 152 31.81 -31.40 6.78
CA GLU A 152 32.00 -29.94 6.85
C GLU A 152 30.82 -29.07 6.32
N GLY A 153 29.87 -28.60 7.12
CA GLY A 153 29.93 -28.29 8.55
C GLY A 153 30.52 -26.91 8.84
N GLU A 154 30.25 -25.88 8.04
CA GLU A 154 30.63 -24.50 8.42
C GLU A 154 29.94 -23.35 7.64
N ILE A 155 28.62 -23.37 7.40
CA ILE A 155 27.84 -22.14 7.07
C ILE A 155 26.37 -22.27 7.55
N GLU A 156 26.09 -22.34 8.86
CA GLU A 156 24.68 -22.36 9.35
C GLU A 156 24.28 -21.13 10.17
N ALA A 157 25.23 -20.33 10.64
CA ALA A 157 24.91 -19.17 11.49
C ALA A 157 24.53 -17.90 10.70
N GLY A 158 24.82 -17.82 9.39
CA GLY A 158 24.49 -16.64 8.57
C GLY A 158 23.05 -16.64 8.04
N ASP A 159 22.53 -17.83 7.73
CA ASP A 159 21.22 -17.98 7.07
C ASP A 159 20.04 -17.95 8.05
N ASP A 160 20.25 -18.32 9.31
CA ASP A 160 19.19 -18.35 10.33
C ASP A 160 18.72 -16.94 10.70
N TRP A 161 19.65 -15.99 10.88
CA TRP A 161 19.29 -14.59 11.13
C TRP A 161 18.59 -13.96 9.92
N ALA A 162 19.05 -14.24 8.69
CA ALA A 162 18.42 -13.73 7.48
C ALA A 162 16.97 -14.24 7.33
N GLN A 163 16.73 -15.52 7.63
CA GLN A 163 15.38 -16.11 7.66
C GLN A 163 14.52 -15.51 8.78
N GLU A 164 15.10 -15.28 9.96
CA GLU A 164 14.37 -14.65 11.07
C GLU A 164 13.97 -13.20 10.75
N PHE A 165 14.87 -12.42 10.13
CA PHE A 165 14.56 -11.06 9.68
C PHE A 165 13.47 -11.04 8.62
N ALA A 166 13.54 -11.92 7.60
CA ALA A 166 12.52 -12.04 6.57
C ALA A 166 11.15 -12.41 7.15
N ARG A 167 11.10 -13.37 8.09
CA ARG A 167 9.86 -13.74 8.79
C ARG A 167 9.28 -12.59 9.61
N LYS A 168 10.12 -11.80 10.29
CA LYS A 168 9.69 -10.62 11.05
C LYS A 168 9.11 -9.55 10.13
N GLU A 169 9.75 -9.31 8.99
CA GLU A 169 9.27 -8.34 8.00
C GLU A 169 7.95 -8.78 7.35
N GLU A 170 7.82 -10.07 7.02
CA GLU A 170 6.55 -10.65 6.53
C GLU A 170 5.44 -10.49 7.57
N HIS A 171 5.71 -10.85 8.83
CA HIS A 171 4.73 -10.71 9.92
C HIS A 171 4.33 -9.25 10.11
N GLN A 172 5.27 -8.31 10.09
CA GLN A 172 4.97 -6.89 10.22
C GLN A 172 4.11 -6.39 9.06
N THR A 173 4.42 -6.81 7.83
CA THR A 173 3.64 -6.48 6.64
C THR A 173 2.22 -7.00 6.74
N ARG A 174 2.05 -8.28 7.13
CA ARG A 174 0.73 -8.89 7.35
C ARG A 174 -0.09 -8.12 8.38
N GLU A 175 0.51 -7.72 9.49
CA GLU A 175 -0.19 -6.95 10.54
C GLU A 175 -0.62 -5.56 10.09
N LEU A 176 0.23 -4.86 9.31
CA LEU A 176 -0.12 -3.55 8.75
C LEU A 176 -1.32 -3.64 7.79
N VAL A 177 -1.32 -4.67 6.94
CA VAL A 177 -2.41 -4.89 5.97
C VAL A 177 -3.69 -5.37 6.68
N ARG A 178 -3.58 -6.22 7.70
CA ARG A 178 -4.70 -6.62 8.56
C ARG A 178 -5.33 -5.40 9.21
N SER A 179 -4.52 -4.54 9.85
CA SER A 179 -4.99 -3.32 10.49
C SER A 179 -5.66 -2.37 9.49
N PHE A 180 -5.14 -2.27 8.27
CA PHE A 180 -5.76 -1.50 7.19
C PHE A 180 -7.17 -2.00 6.86
N LEU A 181 -7.34 -3.32 6.67
CA LEU A 181 -8.64 -3.93 6.36
C LEU A 181 -9.64 -3.74 7.51
N GLU A 182 -9.21 -3.99 8.74
CA GLU A 182 -10.07 -3.83 9.93
C GLU A 182 -10.56 -2.39 10.10
N GLN A 183 -9.68 -1.40 9.89
CA GLN A 183 -10.05 0.01 9.97
C GLN A 183 -11.04 0.38 8.86
N LEU A 184 -10.78 -0.06 7.63
CA LEU A 184 -11.64 0.21 6.48
C LEU A 184 -13.04 -0.38 6.70
N TRP A 185 -13.14 -1.66 7.05
CA TRP A 185 -14.41 -2.34 7.28
C TRP A 185 -15.18 -1.78 8.47
N ARG A 186 -14.49 -1.45 9.57
CA ARG A 186 -15.14 -0.81 10.73
C ARG A 186 -15.75 0.53 10.37
N ALA A 187 -15.04 1.34 9.57
CA ALA A 187 -15.54 2.64 9.13
C ALA A 187 -16.68 2.50 8.11
N ASP A 188 -16.61 1.53 7.21
CA ASP A 188 -17.66 1.28 6.21
C ASP A 188 -18.92 0.64 6.83
N ALA A 189 -18.77 -0.17 7.88
CA ALA A 189 -19.88 -0.66 8.71
C ALA A 189 -20.68 0.48 9.34
N ALA A 190 -20.01 1.54 9.79
CA ALA A 190 -20.68 2.71 10.35
C ALA A 190 -21.48 3.51 9.30
N LYS A 191 -21.20 3.35 8.00
CA LYS A 191 -21.92 4.01 6.90
C LYS A 191 -23.10 3.19 6.36
N GLY A 192 -23.18 1.91 6.72
CA GLY A 192 -24.29 1.03 6.39
C GLY A 192 -23.91 -0.23 5.60
N LEU A 193 -24.88 -1.13 5.49
CA LEU A 193 -24.70 -2.48 4.96
C LEU A 193 -24.10 -2.50 3.54
N TRP A 194 -24.66 -1.71 2.62
CA TRP A 194 -24.20 -1.71 1.23
C TRP A 194 -22.76 -1.24 1.06
N GLN A 195 -22.35 -0.22 1.81
CA GLN A 195 -20.97 0.26 1.80
C GLN A 195 -20.01 -0.82 2.34
N THR A 196 -20.43 -1.56 3.36
CA THR A 196 -19.67 -2.67 3.93
C THR A 196 -19.49 -3.81 2.93
N VAL A 197 -20.58 -4.21 2.25
CA VAL A 197 -20.55 -5.25 1.21
C VAL A 197 -19.58 -4.86 0.10
N HIS A 198 -19.66 -3.62 -0.40
CA HIS A 198 -18.76 -3.14 -1.44
C HIS A 198 -17.29 -3.08 -0.98
N SER A 199 -17.05 -2.75 0.29
CA SER A 199 -15.69 -2.78 0.83
C SER A 199 -15.14 -4.20 0.94
N ILE A 200 -15.97 -5.16 1.39
CA ILE A 200 -15.57 -6.57 1.50
C ILE A 200 -15.28 -7.12 0.09
N GLU A 201 -16.21 -6.93 -0.85
CA GLU A 201 -16.07 -7.32 -2.25
C GLU A 201 -14.79 -6.75 -2.88
N GLY A 202 -14.55 -5.44 -2.68
CA GLY A 202 -13.34 -4.79 -3.17
C GLY A 202 -12.06 -5.41 -2.59
N SER A 203 -12.07 -5.79 -1.30
CA SER A 203 -10.91 -6.33 -0.60
C SER A 203 -10.62 -7.82 -0.85
N LEU A 204 -11.47 -8.54 -1.59
CA LEU A 204 -11.31 -9.99 -1.81
C LEU A 204 -9.91 -10.43 -2.30
N PRO A 205 -9.25 -9.75 -3.27
CA PRO A 205 -7.91 -10.15 -3.69
C PRO A 205 -6.88 -10.10 -2.56
N LEU A 206 -7.03 -9.14 -1.65
CA LEU A 206 -6.13 -8.96 -0.52
C LEU A 206 -6.36 -10.02 0.57
N LEU A 207 -7.62 -10.38 0.82
CA LEU A 207 -7.96 -11.49 1.71
C LEU A 207 -7.41 -12.83 1.17
N LEU A 208 -7.53 -13.05 -0.14
CA LEU A 208 -6.99 -14.23 -0.79
C LEU A 208 -5.47 -14.33 -0.60
N ALA A 209 -4.74 -13.22 -0.78
CA ALA A 209 -3.30 -13.18 -0.61
C ALA A 209 -2.86 -13.34 0.86
N LEU A 210 -3.63 -12.82 1.83
CA LEU A 210 -3.29 -12.90 3.25
C LEU A 210 -3.57 -14.28 3.85
N ASP A 211 -4.79 -14.78 3.70
CA ASP A 211 -5.30 -15.93 4.46
C ASP A 211 -5.67 -17.12 3.55
N GLY A 212 -5.50 -16.99 2.23
CA GLY A 212 -5.75 -18.06 1.27
C GLY A 212 -7.24 -18.26 0.93
N ALA A 213 -7.50 -19.20 0.02
CA ALA A 213 -8.85 -19.46 -0.48
C ALA A 213 -9.79 -20.01 0.62
N GLU A 214 -9.25 -20.76 1.58
CA GLU A 214 -10.01 -21.36 2.69
C GLU A 214 -10.66 -20.30 3.60
N ALA A 215 -10.00 -19.15 3.79
CA ALA A 215 -10.56 -18.04 4.55
C ALA A 215 -11.80 -17.46 3.86
N LEU A 216 -11.77 -17.34 2.53
CA LEU A 216 -12.93 -16.88 1.75
C LEU A 216 -14.10 -17.86 1.84
N VAL A 217 -13.81 -19.16 1.77
CA VAL A 217 -14.82 -20.21 1.95
C VAL A 217 -15.43 -20.12 3.34
N THR A 218 -14.62 -19.90 4.37
CA THR A 218 -15.08 -19.75 5.76
C THR A 218 -16.01 -18.54 5.91
N ILE A 219 -15.65 -17.40 5.31
CA ILE A 219 -16.51 -16.19 5.30
C ILE A 219 -17.82 -16.50 4.58
N ALA A 220 -17.78 -17.12 3.40
CA ALA A 220 -18.97 -17.47 2.64
C ALA A 220 -19.91 -18.41 3.43
N GLN A 221 -19.35 -19.41 4.11
CA GLN A 221 -20.11 -20.34 4.96
C GLN A 221 -20.67 -19.67 6.22
N ALA A 222 -20.01 -18.65 6.77
CA ALA A 222 -20.56 -17.86 7.86
C ALA A 222 -21.75 -17.03 7.39
N VAL A 223 -21.61 -16.35 6.24
CA VAL A 223 -22.69 -15.57 5.61
C VAL A 223 -23.89 -16.46 5.24
N ASP A 224 -23.67 -17.67 4.72
CA ASP A 224 -24.76 -18.60 4.38
C ASP A 224 -25.54 -19.07 5.63
N ARG A 225 -24.84 -19.29 6.75
CA ARG A 225 -25.46 -19.73 8.01
C ARG A 225 -26.18 -18.61 8.75
N GLU A 226 -25.59 -17.42 8.79
CA GLU A 226 -26.01 -16.32 9.67
C GLU A 226 -26.70 -15.18 8.90
N GLY A 227 -26.56 -15.12 7.58
CA GLY A 227 -27.05 -14.01 6.76
C GLY A 227 -28.58 -13.88 6.75
N ALA A 228 -29.31 -14.95 7.07
CA ALA A 228 -30.76 -14.89 7.26
C ALA A 228 -31.17 -13.98 8.43
N ASP A 229 -30.31 -13.84 9.44
CA ASP A 229 -30.55 -13.02 10.63
C ASP A 229 -30.12 -11.55 10.44
N TRP A 230 -29.48 -11.22 9.31
CA TRP A 230 -28.95 -9.88 9.03
C TRP A 230 -29.95 -8.95 8.34
N LEU A 231 -31.12 -9.48 7.95
CA LEU A 231 -32.22 -8.66 7.45
C LEU A 231 -32.90 -7.94 8.63
N PRO A 232 -33.18 -6.63 8.53
CA PRO A 232 -33.97 -5.95 9.54
C PRO A 232 -35.36 -6.58 9.59
N GLN A 233 -35.78 -6.99 10.80
CA GLN A 233 -37.18 -7.36 11.07
C GLN A 233 -38.10 -6.13 10.99
#